data_AF-J0ZFW5-F1
#
_entry.id   AF-J0ZFW5-F1
#
_cell.length_a   1.000
_cell.length_b   1.000
_cell.length_c   1.000
_cell.angle_alpha   90.00
_cell.angle_beta   90.00
_cell.angle_gamma   90.00
#
_symmetry.space_group_name_H-M   'P 1'
#
loop_
_entity.id
_entity.type
_entity.pdbx_description
1 polymer ?
#
loop_
_entity_poly.entity_id
_entity_poly.type
_entity_poly.pdbx_seq_one_letter_code
_entity_poly.pdbx_strand_id
1 'polypeptide(L)'
;MTTRQIKIVPKLIPMFAGKAVVRAAWGGRGSGKTRSFALMAALKGYQFGMQGISGTILCARQFQNSLAESSLEEIKRAIEDHDFLREYYKVGEASIKSNDGRIAFQFSGLDRNIASIKSMGRILLCWVDEAEPVTETAWQTLIPTLREEGEGWRAELWVTWNPLRDNAPVERRFRFSDNEAIKRVEINWSDNVRYNIKKYNKVNSLFVIILYEST
;
A
#
# COMPACT_ATOMS: atom_id res chain seq x y z
N MET A 1 -0.60 -25.99 4.88
CA MET A 1 -0.71 -24.62 5.44
C MET A 1 0.70 -24.10 5.65
N THR A 2 1.09 -23.07 4.91
CA THR A 2 2.44 -22.50 5.03
C THR A 2 2.33 -21.16 5.75
N THR A 3 2.81 -21.11 6.98
CA THR A 3 2.85 -19.86 7.75
C THR A 3 4.09 -19.07 7.37
N ARG A 4 3.91 -17.82 6.92
CA ARG A 4 5.02 -16.91 6.62
C ARG A 4 5.02 -15.77 7.62
N GLN A 5 6.19 -15.49 8.17
CA GLN A 5 6.38 -14.39 9.12
C GLN A 5 6.95 -13.18 8.38
N ILE A 6 6.34 -12.02 8.58
CA ILE A 6 6.82 -10.76 8.03
C ILE A 6 6.99 -9.73 9.15
N LYS A 7 7.84 -8.73 8.92
CA LYS A 7 8.13 -7.69 9.90
C LYS A 7 7.72 -6.33 9.35
N ILE A 8 6.73 -5.71 9.99
CA ILE A 8 6.31 -4.32 9.77
C ILE A 8 6.38 -3.55 11.09
N VAL A 9 6.21 -2.23 11.04
CA VAL A 9 6.18 -1.42 12.27
C VAL A 9 4.99 -1.87 13.14
N PRO A 10 5.18 -2.14 14.45
CA PRO A 10 4.14 -2.78 15.28
C PRO A 10 2.83 -2.00 15.30
N LYS A 11 2.92 -0.67 15.30
CA LYS A 11 1.78 0.23 15.29
C LYS A 11 0.90 0.11 14.04
N LEU A 12 1.44 -0.43 12.94
CA LEU A 12 0.71 -0.67 11.69
C LEU A 12 0.01 -2.03 11.67
N ILE A 13 0.31 -2.94 12.59
CA ILE A 13 -0.30 -4.28 12.62
C ILE A 13 -1.85 -4.20 12.69
N PRO A 14 -2.47 -3.46 13.62
CA PRO A 14 -3.92 -3.36 13.70
C PRO A 14 -4.53 -2.70 12.45
N MET A 15 -3.77 -1.84 11.78
CA MET A 15 -4.19 -1.17 10.55
C MET A 15 -4.39 -2.15 9.41
N PHE A 16 -3.63 -3.25 9.31
CA PHE A 16 -3.77 -4.24 8.23
C PHE A 16 -4.68 -5.43 8.58
N ALA A 17 -5.09 -5.55 9.85
CA ALA A 17 -6.09 -6.53 10.27
C ALA A 17 -7.51 -6.12 9.81
N GLY A 18 -8.41 -7.10 9.66
CA GLY A 18 -9.83 -6.88 9.39
C GLY A 18 -10.16 -6.16 8.07
N LYS A 19 -11.46 -5.93 7.84
CA LYS A 19 -11.97 -5.20 6.68
C LYS A 19 -11.77 -3.69 6.84
N ALA A 20 -11.50 -2.99 5.74
CA ALA A 20 -11.46 -1.53 5.65
C ALA A 20 -11.73 -1.13 4.19
N VAL A 21 -12.42 -0.01 3.98
CA VAL A 21 -12.51 0.59 2.63
C VAL A 21 -11.27 1.43 2.36
N VAL A 22 -10.78 2.12 3.39
CA VAL A 22 -9.58 2.95 3.32
C VAL A 22 -8.64 2.63 4.49
N ARG A 23 -7.33 2.58 4.21
CA ARG A 23 -6.27 2.51 5.22
C ARG A 23 -5.35 3.72 5.06
N ALA A 24 -5.34 4.61 6.05
CA ALA A 24 -4.68 5.92 5.97
C ALA A 24 -3.66 6.09 7.11
N ALA A 25 -2.37 6.21 6.76
CA ALA A 25 -1.29 6.40 7.73
C ALA A 25 -0.53 7.71 7.48
N TRP A 26 -0.35 8.52 8.53
CA TRP A 26 0.38 9.80 8.45
C TRP A 26 1.46 9.93 9.51
N GLY A 27 2.34 10.93 9.39
CA GLY A 27 3.33 11.33 10.40
C GLY A 27 4.70 11.63 9.79
N GLY A 28 5.74 11.83 10.59
CA GLY A 28 7.05 12.27 10.12
C GLY A 28 7.88 11.24 9.33
N ARG A 29 9.06 11.70 8.86
CA ARG A 29 10.10 10.88 8.20
C ARG A 29 10.64 9.82 9.17
N GLY A 30 11.22 8.74 8.63
CA GLY A 30 11.80 7.64 9.44
C GLY A 30 10.78 6.75 10.16
N SER A 31 9.49 7.02 10.01
CA SER A 31 8.37 6.27 10.62
C SER A 31 8.18 4.85 10.09
N GLY A 32 8.76 4.50 8.94
CA GLY A 32 8.60 3.16 8.33
C GLY A 32 7.27 2.90 7.63
N LYS A 33 6.45 3.95 7.41
CA LYS A 33 5.16 3.88 6.68
C LYS A 33 5.31 3.25 5.29
N THR A 34 6.07 3.91 4.42
CA THR A 34 6.21 3.51 3.01
C THR A 34 6.72 2.09 2.87
N ARG A 35 7.78 1.70 3.61
CA ARG A 35 8.31 0.33 3.58
C ARG A 35 7.29 -0.72 4.03
N SER A 36 6.52 -0.42 5.08
CA SER A 36 5.49 -1.35 5.56
C SER A 36 4.34 -1.49 4.57
N PHE A 37 3.88 -0.38 3.98
CA PHE A 37 2.84 -0.40 2.95
C PHE A 37 3.30 -1.08 1.66
N ALA A 38 4.55 -0.89 1.23
CA ALA A 38 5.14 -1.56 0.09
C ALA A 38 5.15 -3.10 0.27
N LEU A 39 5.61 -3.58 1.43
CA LEU A 39 5.57 -5.01 1.76
C LEU A 39 4.14 -5.54 1.77
N MET A 40 3.22 -4.82 2.42
CA MET A 40 1.82 -5.24 2.48
C MET A 40 1.15 -5.23 1.10
N ALA A 41 1.54 -4.34 0.19
CA ALA A 41 1.01 -4.30 -1.17
C ALA A 41 1.47 -5.51 -1.99
N ALA A 42 2.76 -5.88 -1.90
CA ALA A 42 3.29 -7.12 -2.47
C ALA A 42 2.58 -8.35 -1.90
N LEU A 43 2.35 -8.39 -0.59
CA LEU A 43 1.65 -9.50 0.05
C LEU A 43 0.18 -9.59 -0.36
N LYS A 44 -0.52 -8.46 -0.50
CA LYS A 44 -1.90 -8.43 -0.99
C LYS A 44 -2.00 -8.92 -2.42
N GLY A 45 -1.11 -8.46 -3.29
CA GLY A 45 -1.01 -8.99 -4.65
C GLY A 45 -0.81 -10.51 -4.65
N TYR A 46 0.18 -11.00 -3.90
CA TYR A 46 0.44 -12.43 -3.76
C TYR A 46 -0.81 -13.20 -3.29
N GLN A 47 -1.50 -12.70 -2.26
CA GLN A 47 -2.74 -13.31 -1.74
C GLN A 47 -3.83 -13.40 -2.80
N PHE A 48 -4.07 -12.34 -3.58
CA PHE A 48 -5.04 -12.36 -4.68
C PHE A 48 -4.65 -13.39 -5.74
N GLY A 49 -3.38 -13.41 -6.14
CA GLY A 49 -2.87 -14.35 -7.13
C GLY A 49 -3.00 -15.81 -6.72
N MET A 50 -2.68 -16.13 -5.47
CA MET A 50 -2.86 -17.47 -4.89
C MET A 50 -4.34 -17.89 -4.83
N GLN A 51 -5.27 -16.93 -4.78
CA GLN A 51 -6.72 -17.18 -4.86
C GLN A 51 -7.23 -17.27 -6.30
N GLY A 52 -6.35 -17.23 -7.30
CA GLY A 52 -6.72 -17.24 -8.72
C GLY A 52 -7.28 -15.91 -9.23
N ILE A 53 -7.19 -14.83 -8.45
CA ILE A 53 -7.72 -13.51 -8.80
C ILE A 53 -6.67 -12.74 -9.60
N SER A 54 -7.09 -12.18 -10.74
CA SER A 54 -6.23 -11.39 -11.62
C SER A 54 -6.62 -9.91 -11.63
N GLY A 55 -5.61 -9.03 -11.59
CA GLY A 55 -5.80 -7.59 -11.68
C GLY A 55 -4.56 -6.79 -11.30
N THR A 56 -4.77 -5.49 -11.05
CA THR A 56 -3.70 -4.51 -10.94
C THR A 56 -3.59 -3.92 -9.53
N ILE A 57 -2.38 -3.88 -8.98
CA ILE A 57 -2.05 -3.07 -7.81
C ILE A 57 -1.59 -1.69 -8.32
N LEU A 58 -2.44 -0.68 -8.15
CA LEU A 58 -2.16 0.69 -8.60
C LEU A 58 -1.43 1.47 -7.52
N CYS A 59 -0.18 1.84 -7.77
CA CYS A 59 0.59 2.76 -6.93
C CYS A 59 0.57 4.15 -7.55
N ALA A 60 0.04 5.14 -6.85
CA ALA A 60 -0.16 6.49 -7.36
C ALA A 60 0.49 7.56 -6.48
N ARG A 61 0.86 8.68 -7.09
CA ARG A 61 1.39 9.89 -6.43
C ARG A 61 0.92 11.13 -7.20
N GLN A 62 0.90 12.31 -6.61
CA GLN A 62 0.53 13.53 -7.36
C GLN A 62 1.46 13.73 -8.57
N PHE A 63 2.77 13.85 -8.30
CA PHE A 63 3.79 14.02 -9.32
C PHE A 63 4.63 12.74 -9.41
N GLN A 64 4.75 12.19 -10.62
CA GLN A 64 5.64 11.07 -10.91
C GLN A 64 6.86 11.62 -11.67
N ASN A 65 7.88 12.04 -10.93
CA ASN A 65 9.12 12.52 -11.52
C ASN A 65 10.10 11.35 -11.68
N SER A 66 10.21 10.83 -12.91
CA SER A 66 11.00 9.65 -13.30
C SER A 66 10.66 8.38 -12.52
N LEU A 67 10.91 7.23 -13.13
CA LEU A 67 10.56 5.89 -12.63
C LEU A 67 11.31 5.48 -11.35
N ALA A 68 12.16 6.35 -10.77
CA ALA A 68 13.25 5.93 -9.93
C ALA A 68 12.95 5.69 -8.44
N GLU A 69 12.29 6.53 -7.63
CA GLU A 69 12.68 6.46 -6.19
C GLU A 69 11.62 6.70 -5.09
N SER A 70 10.50 5.98 -5.06
CA SER A 70 9.91 5.70 -3.73
C SER A 70 9.14 4.39 -3.67
N SER A 71 7.98 4.28 -4.34
CA SER A 71 7.10 3.12 -4.11
C SER A 71 7.53 1.88 -4.88
N LEU A 72 8.00 2.01 -6.14
CA LEU A 72 8.48 0.88 -6.94
C LEU A 72 9.68 0.20 -6.26
N GLU A 73 10.71 0.98 -5.92
CA GLU A 73 11.92 0.46 -5.29
C GLU A 73 11.66 -0.13 -3.90
N GLU A 74 10.77 0.48 -3.10
CA GLU A 74 10.39 -0.12 -1.81
C GLU A 74 9.63 -1.44 -1.99
N ILE A 75 8.83 -1.60 -3.05
CA ILE A 75 8.18 -2.88 -3.36
C ILE A 75 9.22 -3.89 -3.87
N LYS A 76 10.16 -3.49 -4.74
CA LYS A 76 11.25 -4.37 -5.19
C LYS A 76 12.07 -4.88 -4.02
N ARG A 77 12.48 -3.99 -3.10
CA ARG A 77 13.18 -4.36 -1.86
C ARG A 77 12.35 -5.31 -1.01
N ALA A 78 11.06 -5.05 -0.85
CA ALA A 78 10.18 -5.93 -0.09
C ALA A 78 10.05 -7.33 -0.72
N ILE A 79 10.01 -7.41 -2.06
CA ILE A 79 10.03 -8.67 -2.80
C ILE A 79 11.37 -9.38 -2.59
N GLU A 80 12.49 -8.67 -2.74
CA GLU A 80 13.83 -9.21 -2.59
C GLU A 80 14.10 -9.76 -1.19
N ASP A 81 13.60 -9.07 -0.15
CA ASP A 81 13.73 -9.46 1.26
C ASP A 81 12.98 -10.78 1.61
N HIS A 82 12.14 -11.33 0.72
CA HIS A 82 11.28 -12.48 1.03
C HIS A 82 11.22 -13.51 -0.13
N ASP A 83 11.80 -14.70 0.09
CA ASP A 83 11.94 -15.77 -0.91
C ASP A 83 10.66 -16.09 -1.68
N PHE A 84 9.54 -16.28 -0.99
CA PHE A 84 8.25 -16.62 -1.63
C PHE A 84 7.70 -15.48 -2.50
N LEU A 85 8.04 -14.22 -2.20
CA LEU A 85 7.69 -13.10 -3.07
C LEU A 85 8.63 -13.04 -4.28
N ARG A 86 9.93 -13.34 -4.10
CA ARG A 86 10.90 -13.45 -5.21
C ARG A 86 10.50 -14.54 -6.19
N GLU A 87 10.06 -15.69 -5.69
CA GLU A 87 9.60 -16.81 -6.50
C GLU A 87 8.29 -16.49 -7.24
N TYR A 88 7.43 -15.67 -6.64
CA TYR A 88 6.14 -15.31 -7.23
C TYR A 88 6.23 -14.18 -8.26
N TYR A 89 7.08 -13.18 -8.03
CA TYR A 89 7.15 -11.97 -8.84
C TYR A 89 8.35 -11.94 -9.79
N LYS A 90 8.08 -11.58 -11.04
CA LYS A 90 9.05 -11.09 -12.01
C LYS A 90 9.22 -9.57 -11.85
N VAL A 91 10.39 -9.16 -11.38
CA VAL A 91 10.78 -7.75 -11.25
C VAL A 91 11.57 -7.32 -12.49
N GLY A 92 11.12 -6.26 -13.14
CA GLY A 92 11.85 -5.54 -14.19
C GLY A 92 12.25 -4.14 -13.74
N GLU A 93 12.89 -3.38 -14.63
CA GLU A 93 13.35 -2.02 -14.34
C GLU A 93 12.19 -1.10 -13.93
N ALA A 94 11.11 -1.10 -14.70
CA ALA A 94 9.93 -0.25 -14.52
C ALA A 94 8.63 -1.03 -14.23
N SER A 95 8.72 -2.33 -13.92
CA SER A 95 7.54 -3.18 -13.80
C SER A 95 7.71 -4.29 -12.76
N ILE A 96 6.60 -4.69 -12.16
CA ILE A 96 6.50 -5.87 -11.30
C ILE A 96 5.25 -6.63 -11.74
N LYS A 97 5.43 -7.90 -12.10
CA LYS A 97 4.33 -8.79 -12.51
C LYS A 97 4.52 -10.14 -11.85
N SER A 98 3.45 -10.86 -11.55
CA SER A 98 3.56 -12.25 -11.09
C SER A 98 3.93 -13.19 -12.23
N ASN A 99 4.64 -14.27 -11.91
CA ASN A 99 5.04 -15.31 -12.87
C ASN A 99 3.84 -16.04 -13.48
N ASP A 100 2.73 -16.14 -12.73
CA ASP A 100 1.46 -16.70 -13.20
C ASP A 100 0.62 -15.73 -14.05
N GLY A 101 1.10 -14.49 -14.25
CA GLY A 101 0.43 -13.46 -15.06
C GLY A 101 -0.84 -12.86 -14.43
N ARG A 102 -1.20 -13.23 -13.20
CA ARG A 102 -2.42 -12.74 -12.54
C ARG A 102 -2.31 -11.32 -12.00
N ILE A 103 -1.14 -10.96 -11.45
CA ILE A 103 -0.95 -9.72 -10.70
C ILE A 103 0.05 -8.83 -11.42
N ALA A 104 -0.32 -7.57 -11.63
CA ALA A 104 0.57 -6.55 -12.15
C ALA A 104 0.59 -5.32 -11.24
N PHE A 105 1.75 -4.68 -11.10
CA PHE A 105 1.85 -3.37 -10.48
C PHE A 105 1.89 -2.29 -11.56
N GLN A 106 1.08 -1.24 -11.36
CA GLN A 106 1.08 -0.05 -12.19
C GLN A 106 1.48 1.16 -11.35
N PHE A 107 2.37 2.00 -11.87
CA PHE A 107 2.84 3.23 -11.20
C PHE A 107 2.36 4.44 -11.98
N SER A 108 1.66 5.37 -11.32
CA SER A 108 0.99 6.47 -12.01
C SER A 108 1.06 7.81 -11.27
N GLY A 109 1.46 8.86 -12.00
CA GLY A 109 1.33 10.26 -11.58
C GLY A 109 -0.07 10.79 -11.84
N LEU A 110 -0.79 11.16 -10.78
CA LEU A 110 -2.15 11.70 -10.84
C LEU A 110 -2.23 13.05 -11.56
N ASP A 111 -1.15 13.82 -11.65
CA ASP A 111 -1.15 15.08 -12.39
C ASP A 111 -1.35 14.88 -13.90
N ARG A 112 -0.66 13.88 -14.48
CA ARG A 112 -0.62 13.65 -15.93
C ARG A 112 -1.53 12.53 -16.41
N ASN A 113 -1.72 11.50 -15.58
CA ASN A 113 -2.32 10.24 -15.99
C ASN A 113 -3.71 9.98 -15.39
N ILE A 114 -4.32 10.96 -14.72
CA ILE A 114 -5.61 10.77 -14.06
C ILE A 114 -6.73 10.31 -15.00
N ALA A 115 -6.73 10.79 -16.25
CA ALA A 115 -7.69 10.36 -17.26
C ALA A 115 -7.57 8.87 -17.59
N SER A 116 -6.33 8.36 -17.69
CA SER A 116 -6.07 6.93 -17.97
C SER A 116 -6.51 6.04 -16.81
N ILE A 117 -6.42 6.53 -15.57
CA ILE A 117 -6.87 5.81 -14.38
C ILE A 117 -8.39 5.56 -14.45
N LYS A 118 -9.19 6.52 -14.95
CA LYS A 118 -10.65 6.36 -15.07
C LYS A 118 -11.06 5.13 -15.89
N SER A 119 -10.23 4.73 -16.85
CA SER A 119 -10.47 3.59 -17.75
C SER A 119 -9.71 2.32 -17.36
N MET A 120 -8.93 2.33 -16.27
CA MET A 120 -8.28 1.12 -15.78
C MET A 120 -9.32 0.17 -15.21
N GLY A 121 -9.37 -1.07 -15.73
CA GLY A 121 -10.18 -2.15 -15.18
C GLY A 121 -9.41 -2.98 -14.16
N ARG A 122 -10.14 -3.61 -13.24
CA ARG A 122 -9.64 -4.60 -12.26
C ARG A 122 -8.53 -4.09 -11.37
N ILE A 123 -8.68 -2.89 -10.81
CA ILE A 123 -7.75 -2.37 -9.79
C ILE A 123 -7.98 -3.13 -8.49
N LEU A 124 -7.07 -4.03 -8.12
CA LEU A 124 -7.19 -4.85 -6.92
C LEU A 124 -7.00 -4.07 -5.60
N LEU A 125 -6.10 -3.10 -5.67
CA LEU A 125 -5.69 -2.25 -4.57
C LEU A 125 -5.15 -0.97 -5.18
N CYS A 126 -5.51 0.18 -4.61
CA CYS A 126 -4.86 1.44 -4.94
C CYS A 126 -4.12 1.97 -3.72
N TRP A 127 -2.82 2.23 -3.87
CA TRP A 127 -2.00 2.88 -2.86
C TRP A 127 -1.54 4.25 -3.37
N VAL A 128 -2.02 5.31 -2.73
CA VAL A 128 -1.55 6.68 -2.95
C VAL A 128 -0.47 7.01 -1.92
N ASP A 129 0.78 7.02 -2.37
CA ASP A 129 1.93 7.40 -1.54
C ASP A 129 2.21 8.90 -1.65
N GLU A 130 2.85 9.46 -0.63
CA GLU A 130 3.09 10.90 -0.48
C GLU A 130 1.85 11.73 -0.89
N ALA A 131 0.74 11.47 -0.21
CA ALA A 131 -0.57 11.96 -0.59
C ALA A 131 -0.86 13.44 -0.26
N GLU A 132 0.05 14.12 0.46
CA GLU A 132 -0.10 15.54 0.84
C GLU A 132 -0.33 16.48 -0.36
N PRO A 133 0.46 16.42 -1.45
CA PRO A 133 0.26 17.27 -2.62
C PRO A 133 -0.95 16.91 -3.48
N VAL A 134 -1.65 15.81 -3.21
CA VAL A 134 -2.71 15.32 -4.10
C VAL A 134 -3.91 16.28 -4.08
N THR A 135 -4.28 16.75 -5.26
CA THR A 135 -5.32 17.77 -5.43
C THR A 135 -6.73 17.21 -5.20
N GLU A 136 -7.66 18.09 -4.87
CA GLU A 136 -9.07 17.71 -4.70
C GLU A 136 -9.64 17.08 -5.99
N THR A 137 -9.33 17.65 -7.16
CA THR A 137 -9.75 17.13 -8.47
C THR A 137 -9.21 15.72 -8.73
N ALA A 138 -7.97 15.44 -8.33
CA ALA A 138 -7.39 14.11 -8.43
C ALA A 138 -8.13 13.12 -7.54
N TRP A 139 -8.45 13.47 -6.29
CA TRP A 139 -9.25 12.62 -5.39
C TRP A 139 -10.65 12.35 -5.90
N GLN A 140 -11.34 13.39 -6.37
CA GLN A 140 -12.68 13.29 -6.95
C GLN A 140 -12.72 12.40 -8.19
N THR A 141 -11.60 12.27 -8.89
CA THR A 141 -11.49 11.33 -10.01
C THR A 141 -11.10 9.93 -9.57
N LEU A 142 -10.07 9.80 -8.74
CA LEU A 142 -9.49 8.51 -8.36
C LEU A 142 -10.47 7.65 -7.55
N ILE A 143 -11.09 8.22 -6.52
CA ILE A 143 -11.90 7.45 -5.56
C ILE A 143 -13.11 6.78 -6.24
N PRO A 144 -13.87 7.45 -7.13
CA PRO A 144 -14.95 6.80 -7.87
C PRO A 144 -14.51 5.68 -8.81
N THR A 145 -13.25 5.69 -9.28
CA THR A 145 -12.69 4.60 -10.09
C THR A 145 -12.50 3.32 -9.28
N LEU A 146 -12.22 3.42 -7.97
CA LEU A 146 -12.05 2.29 -7.05
C LEU A 146 -13.40 1.69 -6.59
N ARG A 147 -14.41 1.74 -7.47
CA ARG A 147 -15.75 1.20 -7.21
C ARG A 147 -15.75 -0.32 -7.28
N GLU A 148 -16.83 -0.91 -6.79
CA GLU A 148 -17.07 -2.35 -6.86
C GLU A 148 -17.09 -2.82 -8.32
N GLU A 149 -16.27 -3.81 -8.65
CA GLU A 149 -16.33 -4.49 -9.94
C GLU A 149 -16.92 -5.89 -9.71
N GLY A 150 -18.21 -6.06 -10.01
CA GLY A 150 -18.93 -7.32 -9.81
C GLY A 150 -19.57 -7.44 -8.41
N GLU A 151 -19.93 -8.66 -8.02
CA GLU A 151 -20.58 -8.92 -6.73
C GLU A 151 -19.55 -9.14 -5.62
N GLY A 152 -19.55 -8.26 -4.62
CA GLY A 152 -18.92 -8.49 -3.32
C GLY A 152 -17.45 -8.08 -3.20
N TRP A 153 -16.89 -7.39 -4.20
CA TRP A 153 -15.49 -7.01 -4.16
C TRP A 153 -15.21 -5.57 -4.63
N ARG A 154 -14.62 -4.79 -3.72
CA ARG A 154 -14.21 -3.40 -3.94
C ARG A 154 -12.72 -3.24 -3.63
N ALA A 155 -12.01 -2.51 -4.49
CA ALA A 155 -10.62 -2.15 -4.27
C ALA A 155 -10.45 -1.37 -2.95
N GLU A 156 -9.52 -1.81 -2.10
CA GLU A 156 -9.12 -0.99 -0.96
C GLU A 156 -8.33 0.25 -1.45
N LEU A 157 -8.48 1.37 -0.76
CA LEU A 157 -7.65 2.56 -0.94
C LEU A 157 -6.67 2.70 0.23
N TRP A 158 -5.38 2.67 -0.06
CA TRP A 158 -4.32 2.90 0.91
C TRP A 158 -3.74 4.29 0.69
N VAL A 159 -3.49 5.03 1.77
CA VAL A 159 -3.04 6.42 1.70
C VAL A 159 -1.93 6.64 2.71
N THR A 160 -0.77 7.12 2.26
CA THR A 160 0.37 7.46 3.13
C THR A 160 0.86 8.87 2.85
N TRP A 161 1.11 9.66 3.90
CA TRP A 161 1.66 11.01 3.75
C TRP A 161 2.37 11.54 4.98
N ASN A 162 3.14 12.60 4.79
CA ASN A 162 3.64 13.44 5.87
C ASN A 162 2.79 14.72 5.86
N PRO A 163 2.09 15.07 6.96
CA PRO A 163 1.33 16.32 7.02
C PRO A 163 2.22 17.53 6.77
N LEU A 164 1.71 18.51 6.02
CA LEU A 164 2.41 19.78 5.75
C LEU A 164 1.45 20.96 5.82
N ARG A 165 0.45 21.00 4.91
CA ARG A 165 -0.58 22.06 4.92
C ARG A 165 -1.85 21.56 5.60
N ASP A 166 -2.37 22.34 6.54
CA ASP A 166 -3.61 21.99 7.25
C ASP A 166 -4.84 21.91 6.33
N ASN A 167 -4.83 22.69 5.23
CA ASN A 167 -5.89 22.69 4.23
C ASN A 167 -5.67 21.69 3.09
N ALA A 168 -4.66 20.81 3.16
CA ALA A 168 -4.44 19.80 2.14
C ALA A 168 -5.67 18.86 2.06
N PRO A 169 -6.14 18.51 0.85
CA PRO A 169 -7.34 17.68 0.69
C PRO A 169 -7.29 16.34 1.46
N VAL A 170 -6.10 15.76 1.59
CA VAL A 170 -5.85 14.50 2.31
C VAL A 170 -6.18 14.59 3.81
N GLU A 171 -5.98 15.76 4.44
CA GLU A 171 -6.18 15.96 5.88
C GLU A 171 -7.66 15.83 6.23
N ARG A 172 -8.52 16.66 5.61
CA ARG A 172 -9.98 16.62 5.81
C ARG A 172 -10.57 15.28 5.39
N ARG A 173 -10.10 14.72 4.27
CA ARG A 173 -10.66 13.50 3.68
C ARG A 173 -10.38 12.24 4.49
N PHE A 174 -9.20 12.16 5.11
CA PHE A 174 -8.78 10.94 5.79
C PHE A 174 -8.45 11.20 7.26
N ARG A 175 -7.43 11.99 7.60
CA ARG A 175 -7.00 12.15 9.01
C ARG A 175 -8.13 12.66 9.92
N PHE A 176 -8.83 13.71 9.49
CA PHE A 176 -9.91 14.34 10.26
C PHE A 176 -11.31 13.81 9.91
N SER A 177 -11.41 12.72 9.17
CA SER A 177 -12.71 12.09 8.90
C SER A 177 -13.31 11.48 10.17
N ASP A 178 -14.61 11.33 10.23
CA ASP A 178 -15.33 10.54 11.25
C ASP A 178 -15.80 9.18 10.70
N ASN A 179 -15.55 8.89 9.42
CA ASN A 179 -15.99 7.68 8.76
C ASN A 179 -15.30 6.42 9.33
N GLU A 180 -16.08 5.55 9.95
CA GLU A 180 -15.62 4.30 10.58
C GLU A 180 -15.04 3.28 9.57
N ALA A 181 -15.37 3.40 8.28
CA ALA A 181 -14.79 2.56 7.23
C ALA A 181 -13.34 2.92 6.88
N ILE A 182 -12.81 4.02 7.44
CA ILE A 182 -11.43 4.48 7.26
C ILE A 182 -10.61 4.11 8.49
N LYS A 183 -9.73 3.12 8.35
CA LYS A 183 -8.71 2.81 9.36
C LYS A 183 -7.58 3.81 9.29
N ARG A 184 -7.26 4.41 10.44
CA ARG A 184 -6.40 5.58 10.53
C ARG A 184 -5.34 5.40 11.60
N VAL A 185 -4.09 5.77 11.29
CA VAL A 185 -3.02 5.73 12.29
C VAL A 185 -2.00 6.84 12.08
N GLU A 186 -1.68 7.54 13.16
CA GLU A 186 -0.49 8.39 13.20
C GLU A 186 0.73 7.55 13.57
N ILE A 187 1.82 7.71 12.84
CA ILE A 187 3.06 6.96 13.03
C ILE A 187 4.28 7.82 12.73
N ASN A 188 5.17 7.87 13.71
CA ASN A 188 6.37 8.69 13.73
C ASN A 188 7.63 7.82 13.93
N TRP A 189 8.81 8.43 13.80
CA TRP A 189 10.08 7.72 13.97
C TRP A 189 10.19 6.98 15.31
N SER A 190 9.59 7.53 16.38
CA SER A 190 9.58 6.97 17.73
C SER A 190 8.85 5.63 17.82
N ASP A 191 7.89 5.40 16.92
CA ASP A 191 7.14 4.14 16.79
C ASP A 191 7.93 3.08 16.01
N ASN A 192 8.97 3.48 15.27
CA ASN A 192 9.79 2.58 14.47
C ASN A 192 10.95 2.00 15.30
N VAL A 193 10.77 0.76 15.74
CA VAL A 193 11.71 0.03 16.62
C VAL A 193 13.13 -0.05 16.05
N ARG A 194 13.32 -0.03 14.73
CA ARG A 194 14.66 -0.06 14.10
C ARG A 194 15.57 1.10 14.53
N TYR A 195 15.01 2.24 14.94
CA TYR A 195 15.76 3.42 15.39
C TYR A 195 15.74 3.63 16.91
N ASN A 196 15.06 2.75 17.67
CA ASN A 196 14.86 2.90 19.11
C ASN A 196 15.61 1.82 19.92
N ILE A 197 16.87 1.56 19.54
CA ILE A 197 17.73 0.48 20.06
C ILE A 197 17.95 0.57 21.59
N LYS A 198 17.75 1.74 22.21
CA LYS A 198 17.96 1.91 23.66
C LYS A 198 16.78 1.51 24.56
N LYS A 199 15.58 1.23 24.03
CA LYS A 199 14.37 1.07 24.87
C LYS A 199 13.67 -0.29 24.81
N TYR A 200 14.06 -1.20 23.93
CA TYR A 200 13.30 -2.44 23.69
C TYR A 200 14.17 -3.71 23.65
N ASN A 201 14.78 -4.05 24.79
CA ASN A 201 15.12 -5.44 25.05
C ASN A 201 13.83 -6.19 25.41
N LYS A 202 13.27 -6.95 24.44
CA LYS A 202 12.07 -7.83 24.51
C LYS A 202 10.78 -7.35 23.79
N VAL A 203 10.85 -6.89 22.54
CA VAL A 203 9.66 -7.08 21.66
C VAL A 203 10.13 -7.54 20.28
N ASN A 204 10.12 -8.86 20.09
CA ASN A 204 10.11 -9.47 18.77
C ASN A 204 8.78 -9.14 18.10
N SER A 205 8.64 -7.94 17.55
CA SER A 205 7.44 -7.55 16.82
C SER A 205 7.43 -8.18 15.43
N LEU A 206 6.94 -9.41 15.38
CA LEU A 206 6.62 -10.14 14.17
C LEU A 206 5.12 -10.02 13.88
N PHE A 207 4.77 -9.78 12.62
CA PHE A 207 3.41 -9.95 12.14
C PHE A 207 3.34 -11.29 11.39
N VAL A 208 2.53 -12.21 11.89
CA VAL A 208 2.37 -13.53 11.27
C VAL A 208 1.21 -13.45 10.29
N ILE A 209 1.46 -13.69 9.01
CA ILE A 209 0.40 -13.87 8.02
C ILE A 209 0.29 -15.36 7.72
N ILE A 210 -0.91 -15.90 7.87
CA ILE A 210 -1.24 -17.24 7.41
C ILE A 210 -1.60 -17.13 5.94
N LEU A 211 -0.80 -17.73 5.07
CA LEU A 211 -1.07 -17.81 3.64
C LEU A 211 -1.66 -19.20 3.35
N TYR A 212 -2.76 -19.23 2.62
CA TYR A 212 -3.37 -20.47 2.13
C TYR A 212 -2.75 -20.78 0.78
N GLU A 213 -1.87 -21.78 0.73
CA GLU A 213 -1.48 -22.42 -0.54
C GLU A 213 -2.49 -23.53 -0.79
N SER A 214 -3.24 -23.45 -1.90
CA SER A 214 -3.98 -24.60 -2.41
C SER A 214 -2.98 -25.55 -3.06
N THR A 215 -2.78 -26.72 -2.46
CA THR A 215 -2.09 -27.86 -3.09
C THR A 215 -2.80 -28.32 -4.34
#